data_AF-A0A210QRA8-F1
#
_entry.id   AF-A0A210QRA8-F1
#
_cell.length_a   1.000
_cell.length_b   1.000
_cell.length_c   1.000
_cell.angle_alpha   90.00
_cell.angle_beta   90.00
_cell.angle_gamma   90.00
#
_symmetry.space_group_name_H-M   'P 1'
#
loop_
_entity.id
_entity.type
_entity.pdbx_description
1 polymer ?
#
loop_
_entity_poly.entity_id
_entity_poly.type
_entity_poly.pdbx_seq_one_letter_code
_entity_poly.pdbx_strand_id
1 'polypeptide(L)'
;MADSDKKQTPNDANDSDEKSLEEFITHHYQRQKENGKMDATEDIDDDRTSNFFDRAISESRRMNKEVDKSQVKLDKLSAEFGAERITAWQAEHAAEVLTPQQIAVMGIQPTDTS
;
A
#
# COMPACT_ATOMS: atom_id res chain seq x y z
N MET A 1 -18.04 -48.84 -4.27
CA MET A 1 -18.17 -47.98 -5.46
C MET A 1 -17.66 -46.60 -5.04
N ALA A 2 -16.67 -46.11 -5.77
CA ALA A 2 -15.69 -45.15 -5.30
C ALA A 2 -16.21 -43.71 -5.13
N ASP A 3 -15.68 -43.06 -4.10
CA ASP A 3 -15.67 -41.63 -3.84
C ASP A 3 -15.46 -40.78 -5.10
N SER A 4 -16.22 -39.70 -5.20
CA SER A 4 -15.91 -38.59 -6.11
C SER A 4 -15.85 -37.30 -5.29
N ASP A 5 -14.80 -37.27 -4.46
CA ASP A 5 -14.18 -36.06 -3.91
C ASP A 5 -13.69 -35.21 -5.10
N LYS A 6 -14.48 -34.20 -5.49
CA LYS A 6 -14.09 -33.26 -6.53
C LYS A 6 -13.09 -32.27 -5.93
N LYS A 7 -11.82 -32.69 -5.96
CA LYS A 7 -10.64 -31.91 -5.60
C LYS A 7 -10.71 -30.48 -6.14
N GLN A 8 -10.78 -29.56 -5.19
CA GLN A 8 -10.39 -28.17 -5.32
C GLN A 8 -8.95 -28.13 -5.86
N THR A 9 -8.76 -27.62 -7.08
CA THR A 9 -7.41 -27.42 -7.64
C THR A 9 -6.79 -26.16 -7.04
N PRO A 10 -5.65 -26.26 -6.36
CA PRO A 10 -4.94 -25.12 -5.80
C PRO A 10 -4.03 -24.49 -6.87
N ASN A 11 -3.94 -23.16 -6.86
CA ASN A 11 -2.88 -22.33 -7.44
C ASN A 11 -2.41 -22.64 -8.88
N ASP A 12 -2.94 -21.89 -9.85
CA ASP A 12 -2.08 -21.39 -10.94
C ASP A 12 -1.33 -20.17 -10.42
N ALA A 13 -0.19 -20.43 -9.80
CA ALA A 13 0.80 -19.42 -9.46
C ALA A 13 1.52 -18.99 -10.74
N ASN A 14 1.17 -17.82 -11.29
CA ASN A 14 2.08 -17.03 -12.13
C ASN A 14 1.70 -15.52 -12.20
N ASP A 15 1.33 -14.89 -11.09
CA ASP A 15 1.13 -13.43 -11.02
C ASP A 15 2.35 -12.77 -10.36
N SER A 16 3.49 -12.77 -11.07
CA SER A 16 4.73 -12.12 -10.60
C SER A 16 5.05 -10.81 -11.34
N ASP A 17 4.15 -10.26 -12.16
CA ASP A 17 4.45 -9.09 -13.01
C ASP A 17 3.39 -7.98 -13.01
N GLU A 18 2.32 -8.08 -12.23
CA GLU A 18 1.30 -7.02 -12.19
C GLU A 18 1.75 -5.89 -11.27
N LYS A 19 2.26 -4.81 -11.87
CA LYS A 19 2.87 -3.67 -11.17
C LYS A 19 1.82 -2.71 -10.62
N SER A 20 0.55 -2.83 -11.05
CA SER A 20 -0.56 -2.02 -10.57
C SER A 20 -1.87 -2.79 -10.42
N LEU A 21 -2.73 -2.34 -9.51
CA LEU A 21 -4.07 -2.90 -9.31
C LEU A 21 -4.94 -2.81 -10.58
N GLU A 22 -4.70 -1.81 -11.43
CA GLU A 22 -5.38 -1.65 -12.72
C GLU A 22 -4.99 -2.76 -13.71
N GLU A 23 -3.71 -3.12 -13.75
CA GLU A 23 -3.20 -4.24 -14.55
C GLU A 23 -3.80 -5.56 -14.07
N PHE A 24 -3.85 -5.79 -12.75
CA PHE A 24 -4.49 -6.97 -12.15
C PHE A 24 -5.94 -7.13 -12.59
N ILE A 25 -6.75 -6.09 -12.42
CA ILE A 25 -8.18 -6.14 -12.77
C ILE A 25 -8.36 -6.38 -14.27
N THR A 26 -7.54 -5.74 -15.11
CA THR A 26 -7.62 -5.87 -16.56
C THR A 26 -7.23 -7.27 -17.03
N HIS A 27 -6.13 -7.82 -16.54
CA HIS A 27 -5.65 -9.15 -16.89
C HIS A 27 -6.67 -10.23 -16.48
N HIS A 28 -7.17 -10.18 -15.24
CA HIS A 28 -8.16 -11.15 -14.77
C HIS A 28 -9.50 -11.02 -15.50
N TYR A 29 -9.94 -9.82 -15.85
CA TYR A 29 -11.14 -9.60 -16.65
C TYR A 29 -11.00 -10.21 -18.06
N GLN A 30 -9.88 -9.95 -18.74
CA GLN A 30 -9.61 -10.50 -20.07
C GLN A 30 -9.51 -12.04 -20.02
N ARG A 31 -8.80 -12.58 -19.03
CA ARG A 31 -8.67 -14.03 -18.82
C ARG A 31 -10.02 -14.70 -18.55
N GLN A 32 -10.94 -14.06 -17.82
CA GLN A 32 -12.28 -14.60 -17.60
C GLN A 32 -13.13 -14.59 -18.87
N LYS A 33 -12.98 -13.55 -19.70
CA LYS A 33 -13.63 -13.46 -21.01
C LYS A 33 -13.13 -14.53 -21.97
N GLU A 34 -11.82 -14.75 -22.06
CA GLU A 34 -11.21 -15.78 -22.92
C GLU A 34 -11.61 -17.21 -22.52
N ASN A 35 -11.82 -17.44 -21.22
CA ASN A 35 -12.25 -18.74 -20.70
C ASN A 35 -13.76 -19.01 -20.83
N GLY A 36 -14.52 -18.12 -21.52
CA GLY A 36 -15.97 -18.25 -21.68
C GLY A 36 -16.77 -18.11 -20.38
N LYS A 37 -16.14 -17.66 -19.29
CA LYS A 37 -16.81 -17.45 -17.99
C LYS A 37 -17.70 -16.21 -17.98
N MET A 38 -17.55 -15.37 -19.00
CA MET A 38 -18.37 -14.18 -19.25
C MET A 38 -19.36 -14.39 -20.40
N ASP A 39 -19.48 -15.61 -20.95
CA ASP A 39 -20.49 -15.88 -21.97
C ASP A 39 -21.88 -15.64 -21.35
N ALA A 40 -22.72 -14.90 -22.06
CA ALA A 40 -24.03 -14.50 -21.58
C ALA A 40 -24.84 -15.73 -21.10
N THR A 41 -25.19 -15.74 -19.82
CA THR A 41 -26.07 -16.71 -19.18
C THR A 41 -27.27 -15.96 -18.60
N GLU A 42 -28.28 -16.66 -18.07
CA GLU A 42 -29.38 -15.99 -17.36
C GLU A 42 -28.89 -15.10 -16.18
N ASP A 43 -27.71 -15.40 -15.62
CA ASP A 43 -27.14 -14.71 -14.46
C ASP A 43 -26.05 -13.66 -14.81
N ILE A 44 -25.43 -13.77 -15.99
CA ILE A 44 -24.32 -12.91 -16.43
C ILE A 44 -24.77 -12.09 -17.64
N ASP A 45 -25.04 -10.82 -17.35
CA ASP A 45 -25.37 -9.79 -18.34
C ASP A 45 -24.08 -9.03 -18.73
N ASP A 46 -23.81 -8.93 -20.04
CA ASP A 46 -22.64 -8.26 -20.60
C ASP A 46 -22.56 -6.80 -20.16
N ASP A 47 -23.70 -6.10 -20.12
CA ASP A 47 -23.78 -4.70 -19.71
C ASP A 47 -23.46 -4.57 -18.22
N ARG A 48 -24.00 -5.47 -17.39
CA ARG A 48 -23.70 -5.52 -15.96
C ARG A 48 -22.22 -5.78 -15.72
N THR A 49 -21.63 -6.69 -16.47
CA THR A 49 -20.22 -7.09 -16.33
C THR A 49 -19.28 -5.97 -16.74
N SER A 50 -19.57 -5.28 -17.86
CA SER A 50 -18.84 -4.07 -18.27
C SER A 50 -18.91 -2.99 -17.20
N ASN A 51 -20.09 -2.75 -16.64
CA ASN A 51 -20.28 -1.76 -15.57
C ASN A 51 -19.47 -2.10 -14.31
N PHE A 52 -19.35 -3.38 -13.95
CA PHE A 52 -18.51 -3.80 -12.82
C PHE A 52 -17.03 -3.58 -13.11
N PHE A 53 -16.58 -3.91 -14.33
CA PHE A 53 -15.20 -3.67 -14.76
C PHE A 53 -14.85 -2.18 -14.70
N ASP A 54 -15.69 -1.32 -15.27
CA ASP A 54 -15.46 0.13 -15.29
C ASP A 54 -15.39 0.72 -13.87
N ARG A 55 -16.24 0.23 -12.96
CA ARG A 55 -16.20 0.61 -11.54
C ARG A 55 -14.91 0.15 -10.89
N ALA A 56 -14.48 -1.08 -11.14
CA ALA A 56 -13.24 -1.63 -10.58
C ALA A 56 -12.01 -0.83 -11.06
N ILE A 57 -11.95 -0.46 -12.34
CA ILE A 57 -10.89 0.39 -12.89
C ILE A 57 -10.93 1.78 -12.25
N SER A 58 -12.10 2.42 -12.19
CA SER A 58 -12.24 3.74 -11.56
C SER A 58 -11.80 3.73 -10.10
N GLU A 59 -12.19 2.70 -9.35
CA GLU A 59 -11.83 2.56 -7.94
C GLU A 59 -10.34 2.27 -7.76
N SER A 60 -9.73 1.44 -8.61
CA SER A 60 -8.28 1.18 -8.58
C SER A 60 -7.46 2.46 -8.79
N ARG A 61 -7.89 3.32 -9.73
CA ARG A 61 -7.29 4.64 -9.97
C ARG A 61 -7.48 5.57 -8.77
N ARG A 62 -8.63 5.52 -8.11
CA ARG A 62 -8.90 6.29 -6.88
C ARG A 62 -7.96 5.85 -5.75
N MET A 63 -7.79 4.54 -5.57
CA MET A 63 -6.90 3.99 -4.55
C MET A 63 -5.43 4.36 -4.80
N ASN A 64 -4.94 4.22 -6.03
CA ASN A 64 -3.57 4.63 -6.38
C ASN A 64 -3.32 6.10 -6.03
N LYS A 65 -4.27 7.00 -6.35
CA LYS A 65 -4.16 8.42 -5.97
C LYS A 65 -4.12 8.64 -4.45
N GLU A 66 -4.84 7.85 -3.66
CA GLU A 66 -4.79 7.95 -2.20
C GLU A 66 -3.48 7.41 -1.62
N VAL A 67 -2.89 6.38 -2.24
CA VAL A 67 -1.54 5.92 -1.90
C VAL A 67 -0.52 7.02 -2.15
N ASP A 68 -0.54 7.63 -3.34
CA ASP A 68 0.37 8.74 -3.69
C ASP A 68 0.23 9.91 -2.70
N LYS A 69 -1.01 10.32 -2.40
CA LYS A 69 -1.27 11.37 -1.40
C LYS A 69 -0.74 10.99 -0.02
N SER A 70 -0.86 9.73 0.38
CA SER A 70 -0.39 9.25 1.68
C SER A 70 1.14 9.24 1.73
N GLN A 71 1.80 8.85 0.64
CA GLN A 71 3.25 8.91 0.54
C GLN A 71 3.76 10.34 0.66
N VAL A 72 3.15 11.29 -0.06
CA VAL A 72 3.49 12.72 0.05
C VAL A 72 3.32 13.25 1.48
N LYS A 73 2.27 12.81 2.19
CA LYS A 73 2.07 13.18 3.60
C LYS A 73 3.15 12.60 4.51
N LEU A 74 3.56 11.35 4.29
CA LEU A 74 4.64 10.70 5.03
C LEU A 74 5.97 11.41 4.78
N ASP A 75 6.30 11.71 3.53
CA ASP A 75 7.53 12.42 3.17
C ASP A 75 7.56 13.82 3.78
N LYS A 76 6.41 14.51 3.77
CA LYS A 76 6.27 15.80 4.43
C LYS A 76 6.44 15.68 5.94
N LEU A 77 5.82 14.69 6.59
CA LEU A 77 5.96 14.47 8.02
C LEU A 77 7.40 14.10 8.40
N SER A 78 8.08 13.29 7.58
CA SER A 78 9.49 12.95 7.80
C SER A 78 10.41 14.15 7.58
N ALA A 79 10.08 15.05 6.64
CA ALA A 79 10.82 16.30 6.49
C ALA A 79 10.56 17.26 7.67
N GLU A 80 9.31 17.34 8.13
CA GLU A 80 8.91 18.27 9.20
C GLU A 80 9.27 17.81 10.61
N PHE A 81 9.39 16.50 10.85
CA PHE A 81 9.62 15.92 12.18
C PHE A 81 10.62 14.76 12.15
N GLY A 82 11.44 14.69 11.10
CA GLY A 82 12.45 13.65 10.94
C GLY A 82 13.48 13.67 12.06
N ALA A 83 14.44 12.75 11.95
CA ALA A 83 15.48 12.52 12.94
C ALA A 83 16.11 13.84 13.44
N GLU A 84 16.37 14.79 12.54
CA GLU A 84 16.99 16.07 12.89
C GLU A 84 16.18 16.90 13.90
N ARG A 85 14.86 17.08 13.71
CA ARG A 85 14.04 17.84 14.68
C ARG A 85 13.85 17.11 15.98
N ILE A 86 13.71 15.77 15.93
CA ILE A 86 13.62 14.97 17.16
C ILE A 86 14.94 15.07 17.92
N THR A 87 16.08 15.00 17.24
CA THR A 87 17.42 15.17 17.85
C THR A 87 17.61 16.58 18.40
N ALA A 88 17.20 17.62 17.68
CA ALA A 88 17.26 19.00 18.16
C ALA A 88 16.41 19.20 19.41
N TRP A 89 15.16 18.72 19.39
CA TRP A 89 14.27 18.79 20.56
C TRP A 89 14.82 17.99 21.76
N GLN A 90 15.36 16.80 21.52
CA GLN A 90 16.00 16.00 22.58
C GLN A 90 17.21 16.71 23.17
N ALA A 91 18.04 17.36 22.35
CA ALA A 91 19.19 18.12 22.81
C ALA A 91 18.76 19.37 23.61
N GLU A 92 17.76 20.11 23.14
CA GLU A 92 17.18 21.26 23.86
C GLU A 92 16.61 20.85 25.22
N HIS A 93 15.80 19.78 25.27
CA HIS A 93 15.22 19.31 26.52
C HIS A 93 16.26 18.73 27.49
N ALA A 94 17.27 18.03 26.97
CA ALA A 94 18.39 17.55 27.78
C ALA A 94 19.16 18.72 28.42
N ALA A 95 19.36 19.82 27.70
CA ALA A 95 20.01 21.02 28.24
C ALA A 95 19.19 21.71 29.35
N GLU A 96 17.86 21.61 29.31
CA GLU A 96 16.98 22.19 30.33
C GLU A 96 16.91 21.34 31.61
N VAL A 97 16.88 20.01 31.48
CA VAL A 97 16.58 19.10 32.59
C VAL A 97 17.81 18.45 33.21
N LEU A 98 18.88 18.24 32.43
CA LEU A 98 20.06 17.52 32.88
C LEU A 98 21.21 18.46 33.24
N THR A 99 22.03 18.02 34.19
CA THR A 99 23.30 18.72 34.45
C THR A 99 24.30 18.45 33.33
N PRO A 100 25.27 19.34 33.09
CA PRO A 100 26.27 19.15 32.03
C PRO A 100 27.03 17.82 32.12
N GLN A 101 27.26 17.31 33.33
CA GLN A 101 27.91 16.01 33.55
C GLN A 101 27.01 14.84 33.11
N GLN A 102 25.70 14.95 33.28
CA GLN A 102 24.73 13.93 32.86
C GLN A 102 24.56 13.90 31.34
N ILE A 103 24.56 15.07 30.69
CA ILE A 103 24.54 15.19 29.22
C ILE A 103 25.75 14.50 28.59
N ALA A 104 26.95 14.71 29.16
CA ALA A 104 28.19 14.09 28.69
C ALA A 104 28.20 12.56 28.81
N VAL A 105 27.62 12.00 29.89
CA VAL A 105 27.50 10.55 30.07
C VAL A 105 26.50 9.93 29.09
N MET A 106 25.44 10.66 28.73
CA MET A 106 24.43 10.19 27.79
C MET A 106 24.83 10.36 26.31
N GLY A 107 25.98 11.00 26.03
CA GLY A 107 26.48 11.18 24.66
C GLY A 107 25.61 12.09 23.79
N ILE A 108 24.78 12.94 24.40
CA ILE A 108 23.92 13.91 23.69
C ILE A 108 24.79 15.12 23.33
N GLN A 109 24.88 15.44 22.03
CA GLN A 109 25.62 16.61 21.56
C GLN A 109 24.82 17.89 21.93
N PRO A 110 25.44 18.89 22.59
CA PRO A 110 24.79 20.15 22.86
C PRO A 110 24.49 20.88 21.54
N THR A 111 23.33 21.52 21.43
CA THR A 111 23.04 22.42 20.31
C THR A 111 23.81 23.71 20.53
N ASP A 112 24.84 23.96 19.71
CA ASP A 112 25.59 25.22 19.72
C ASP A 112 24.63 26.36 19.35
N THR A 113 24.18 27.10 20.36
CA THR A 113 23.50 28.38 20.19
C THR A 113 24.58 29.45 20.04
N SER A 114 24.81 29.91 18.81
CA SER A 114 25.50 31.18 18.51
C SER A 114 24.50 32.31 18.30
#